data_AF-A0A2G9ZZ00-F1
#
_entry.id   AF-A0A2G9ZZ00-F1
#
_cell.length_a   1.000
_cell.length_b   1.000
_cell.length_c   1.000
_cell.angle_alpha   90.00
_cell.angle_beta   90.00
_cell.angle_gamma   90.00
#
_symmetry.space_group_name_H-M   'P 1'
#
loop_
_entity.id
_entity.type
_entity.pdbx_description
1 polymer ?
#
loop_
_entity_poly.entity_id
_entity_poly.type
_entity_poly.pdbx_seq_one_letter_code
_entity_poly.pdbx_strand_id
1 'polypeptide(L)' 'MPLKAGPKNAAAIFFLLIMFAGYAGATETAPSPKATIDHPAFAFSPVVAGTEVTHSFPIANQGQVPLNIPGVYAG' A
#
# COMPACT_ATOMS: atom_id res chain seq x y z
N MET A 1 13.78 23.04 -43.73
CA MET A 1 12.59 22.78 -44.58
C MET A 1 11.40 22.57 -43.63
N PRO A 2 10.40 23.47 -43.58
CA PRO A 2 9.25 23.26 -42.69
C PRO A 2 8.36 22.17 -43.27
N LEU A 3 8.11 21.11 -42.49
CA LEU A 3 7.19 20.03 -42.87
C LEU A 3 5.77 20.62 -42.93
N LYS A 4 5.22 20.82 -44.12
CA LYS A 4 3.82 21.26 -44.29
C LYS A 4 2.92 20.05 -44.09
N ALA A 5 2.47 19.82 -42.85
CA ALA A 5 1.57 18.73 -42.53
C ALA A 5 0.19 19.01 -43.14
N GLY A 6 -0.24 18.18 -44.09
CA GLY A 6 -1.64 18.17 -44.55
C GLY A 6 -2.58 17.69 -43.44
N PRO A 7 -3.90 17.91 -43.56
CA PRO A 7 -4.88 17.57 -42.52
C PRO A 7 -4.85 16.08 -42.13
N LYS A 8 -4.48 15.19 -43.06
CA LYS A 8 -4.28 13.76 -42.81
C LYS A 8 -3.05 13.47 -41.92
N ASN A 9 -1.97 14.23 -42.11
CA ASN A 9 -0.74 14.11 -41.33
C ASN A 9 -0.94 14.70 -39.92
N ALA A 10 -1.70 15.79 -39.82
CA ALA A 10 -2.10 16.38 -38.55
C ALA A 10 -2.97 15.41 -37.73
N ALA A 11 -3.94 14.73 -38.37
CA ALA A 11 -4.76 13.72 -37.71
C ALA A 11 -3.95 12.50 -37.23
N ALA A 12 -2.99 12.03 -38.03
CA ALA A 12 -2.10 10.92 -37.64
C ALA A 12 -1.19 11.29 -36.47
N ILE A 13 -0.64 12.50 -36.47
CA ILE A 13 0.18 13.02 -35.35
C ILE A 13 -0.67 13.18 -34.09
N PHE A 14 -1.90 13.70 -34.23
CA PHE A 14 -2.82 13.86 -33.11
C PHE A 14 -3.20 12.51 -32.50
N PHE A 15 -3.48 11.50 -33.34
CA PHE A 15 -3.77 10.14 -32.91
C PHE A 15 -2.59 9.49 -32.18
N LEU A 16 -1.36 9.68 -32.68
CA LEU A 16 -0.13 9.17 -32.06
C LEU A 16 0.13 9.83 -30.69
N LEU A 17 -0.13 11.13 -30.55
CA LEU A 17 0.02 11.86 -29.30
C LEU A 17 -0.99 11.40 -28.23
N ILE A 18 -2.23 11.09 -28.60
CA ILE A 18 -3.24 10.54 -27.68
C ILE A 18 -2.84 9.14 -27.20
N MET A 19 -2.28 8.31 -28.08
CA MET A 19 -1.77 6.98 -27.71
C MET A 19 -0.62 7.04 -26.70
N PHE A 20 0.29 8.01 -26.85
CA PHE A 20 1.41 8.20 -25.90
C PHE A 20 0.97 8.81 -24.56
N ALA A 21 -0.03 9.70 -24.56
CA ALA A 21 -0.57 10.31 -23.34
C ALA A 21 -1.36 9.33 -22.46
N GLY A 22 -1.89 8.24 -23.05
CA GLY A 22 -2.62 7.20 -22.33
C GLY A 22 -1.77 6.20 -21.57
N TYR A 23 -0.43 6.18 -21.76
CA TYR A 23 0.44 5.22 -21.10
C TYR A 23 0.93 5.71 -19.73
N ALA A 24 0.01 6.23 -18.91
CA ALA A 24 0.27 6.37 -17.49
C ALA A 24 0.18 4.97 -16.88
N GLY A 25 1.33 4.31 -16.70
CA GLY A 25 1.42 2.99 -16.09
C GLY A 25 0.80 3.01 -14.70
N ALA A 26 -0.43 2.51 -14.58
CA ALA A 26 -1.04 2.25 -13.29
C ALA A 26 -0.21 1.17 -12.61
N THR A 27 0.51 1.52 -11.55
CA THR A 27 1.13 0.52 -10.68
C THR A 27 0.01 -0.12 -9.88
N GLU A 28 -0.56 -1.21 -10.40
CA GLU A 28 -1.42 -2.07 -9.59
C GLU A 28 -0.56 -2.66 -8.47
N THR A 29 -0.72 -2.12 -7.27
CA THR A 29 -0.14 -2.75 -6.09
C THR A 29 -0.97 -4.00 -5.84
N ALA A 30 -0.34 -5.17 -5.94
CA ALA A 30 -1.00 -6.42 -5.61
C ALA A 30 -1.58 -6.35 -4.18
N PRO A 31 -2.79 -6.85 -3.96
CA PRO A 31 -3.42 -6.79 -2.64
C PRO A 31 -2.56 -7.57 -1.63
N SER A 32 -2.24 -6.95 -0.50
CA SER A 32 -1.32 -7.49 0.51
C SER A 32 -1.89 -7.33 1.92
N PRO A 33 -1.50 -8.19 2.87
CA PRO A 33 -1.91 -8.00 4.26
C PRO A 33 -1.15 -6.79 4.83
N LYS A 34 -1.73 -6.12 5.83
CA LYS A 34 -1.08 -4.97 6.50
C LYS A 34 -1.38 -5.03 7.99
N ALA A 35 -0.45 -5.54 8.76
CA ALA A 35 -0.50 -5.47 10.22
C ALA A 35 -0.26 -4.04 10.69
N THR A 36 -1.08 -3.54 11.60
CA THR A 36 -0.92 -2.22 12.24
C THR A 36 -1.06 -2.38 13.74
N ILE A 37 -0.15 -1.73 14.47
CA ILE A 37 -0.06 -1.75 15.93
C ILE A 37 -0.02 -0.28 16.37
N ASP A 38 -1.02 0.15 17.14
CA ASP A 38 -1.16 1.57 17.53
C ASP A 38 -0.05 2.01 18.50
N HIS A 39 0.32 1.12 19.44
CA HIS A 39 1.34 1.36 20.45
C HIS A 39 2.35 0.21 20.45
N PRO A 40 3.37 0.25 19.58
CA PRO A 40 4.33 -0.84 19.44
C PRO A 40 5.34 -0.91 20.60
N ALA A 41 5.33 0.08 21.48
CA ALA A 41 6.20 0.15 22.65
C ALA A 41 5.37 0.41 23.91
N PHE A 42 5.68 -0.34 24.96
CA PHE A 42 5.09 -0.17 26.28
C PHE A 42 6.19 -0.13 27.33
N ALA A 43 6.14 0.87 28.23
CA ALA A 43 7.06 0.99 29.33
C ALA A 43 6.39 0.48 30.61
N PHE A 44 6.93 -0.61 31.17
CA PHE A 44 6.51 -1.05 32.50
C PHE A 44 7.03 -0.06 33.54
N SER A 45 6.12 0.44 34.36
CA SER A 45 6.47 1.16 35.60
C SER A 45 7.09 0.18 36.61
N PRO A 46 7.71 0.66 37.71
CA PRO A 46 8.29 -0.22 38.72
C PRO A 46 7.33 -1.34 39.13
N VAL A 47 7.75 -2.58 38.93
CA VAL A 47 6.98 -3.77 39.25
C VAL A 47 7.43 -4.34 40.59
N VAL A 48 6.46 -4.74 41.42
CA VAL A 48 6.74 -5.33 42.73
C VAL A 48 7.20 -6.77 42.53
N ALA A 49 8.26 -7.16 43.26
CA ALA A 49 8.80 -8.52 43.19
C ALA A 49 7.70 -9.58 43.45
N GLY A 50 7.67 -10.60 42.61
CA GLY A 50 6.67 -11.68 42.69
C GLY A 50 5.31 -11.34 42.07
N THR A 51 5.13 -10.16 41.48
CA THR A 51 3.88 -9.77 40.82
C THR A 51 3.97 -9.98 39.30
N GLU A 52 2.99 -10.67 38.73
CA GLU A 52 2.84 -10.76 37.27
C GLU A 52 2.12 -9.52 36.75
N VAL A 53 2.67 -8.90 35.70
CA VAL A 53 2.05 -7.77 35.00
C VAL A 53 1.97 -8.10 33.52
N THR A 54 0.75 -8.26 33.02
CA THR A 54 0.48 -8.53 31.61
C THR A 54 0.07 -7.24 30.91
N HIS A 55 0.66 -6.96 29.75
CA HIS A 55 0.20 -5.90 28.84
C HIS A 55 -0.30 -6.53 27.55
N SER A 56 -1.54 -6.21 27.17
CA SER A 56 -2.15 -6.65 25.92
C SER A 56 -2.28 -5.47 24.97
N PHE A 57 -1.97 -5.68 23.70
CA PHE A 57 -2.15 -4.69 22.65
C PHE A 57 -2.85 -5.32 21.44
N PRO A 58 -3.73 -4.55 20.76
CA PRO A 58 -4.39 -5.03 19.57
C PRO A 58 -3.46 -5.00 18.36
N ILE A 59 -3.62 -5.98 17.46
CA ILE A 59 -3.05 -5.97 16.11
C ILE A 59 -4.22 -5.97 15.13
N ALA A 60 -4.28 -4.98 14.25
CA ALA A 60 -5.32 -4.87 13.24
C ALA A 60 -4.76 -5.20 11.85
N ASN A 61 -5.54 -5.95 11.05
CA ASN A 61 -5.28 -6.08 9.64
C ASN A 61 -5.98 -4.94 8.88
N GLN A 62 -5.20 -4.03 8.32
CA GLN A 62 -5.67 -2.93 7.47
C GLN A 62 -5.38 -3.18 5.98
N GLY A 63 -5.00 -4.42 5.63
CA GLY A 63 -4.75 -4.85 4.26
C GLY A 63 -5.99 -5.38 3.57
N GLN A 64 -5.84 -5.77 2.30
CA GLN A 64 -6.95 -6.25 1.46
C GLN A 64 -7.05 -7.78 1.41
N VAL A 65 -6.11 -8.48 2.05
CA VAL A 65 -6.10 -9.95 2.15
C VAL A 65 -5.90 -10.39 3.61
N PRO A 66 -6.23 -11.64 3.96
CA PRO A 66 -6.09 -12.16 5.31
C PRO A 66 -4.66 -12.02 5.87
N LEU A 67 -4.55 -11.64 7.14
CA LEU A 67 -3.29 -11.58 7.87
C LEU A 67 -3.12 -12.87 8.68
N ASN A 68 -2.05 -13.62 8.39
CA ASN A 68 -1.68 -14.80 9.16
C ASN A 68 -0.43 -14.48 10.01
N ILE A 69 -0.57 -14.54 11.33
CA ILE A 69 0.53 -14.32 12.28
C ILE A 69 0.85 -15.66 12.96
N PRO A 70 1.99 -16.31 12.64
CA PRO A 70 2.36 -17.58 13.27
C PRO A 70 2.47 -17.45 14.80
N GLY A 71 1.96 -18.44 15.53
CA GLY A 71 2.07 -18.49 16.99
C GLY A 71 1.10 -17.58 17.74
N VAL A 72 0.20 -16.87 17.05
CA VAL A 72 -0.90 -16.13 17.66
C VAL A 72 -2.21 -16.89 17.40
N TYR A 73 -2.89 -17.30 18.47
CA TYR A 73 -4.27 -17.77 18.38
C TYR A 73 -5.19 -16.54 18.46
N ALA A 74 -5.86 -16.22 17.34
CA ALA A 74 -7.08 -15.43 17.42
C ALA A 74 -8.15 -16.36 18.03
N GLY A 75 -8.56 -16.06 19.27
CA GLY A 75 -9.64 -16.78 19.94
C GLY A 75 -10.95 -16.67 19.17
#